data_AF-A0A959KQD6-F1
#
_entry.id   AF-A0A959KQD6-F1
#
_cell.length_a   1.000
_cell.length_b   1.000
_cell.length_c   1.000
_cell.angle_alpha   90.00
_cell.angle_beta   90.00
_cell.angle_gamma   90.00
#
_symmetry.space_group_name_H-M   'P 1'
#
loop_
_entity.id
_entity.type
_entity.pdbx_description
1 polymer ?
#
loop_
_entity_poly.entity_id
_entity_poly.type
_entity_poly.pdbx_seq_one_letter_code
_entity_poly.pdbx_strand_id
1 'polypeptide(L)'
;MRESSFIRQNKEKWEEFEGILENKYKDPDKLNDLFVQVTDDLSFSRTFYPNRSVRVYLNGLAQKVFFSIYRTKNSRRSRIFHFWLEELPKLVYEARREFRTAFLLFALAMAIGALSSAMEPEFLRTILGDSYVDMTLRNIESGDPMAVYKEKGAFGMSVGITANNIFVALLTFVSGVFYAIGTVGLLLQNGVMVGAFQYFFVQEGLFWESFLTIWLHGTLEISAIVIAGAAGLTMGRGLVFPGTLSRLKSFQQSARRGIKILMGTVPLFFIAGFIEGYLTRHTDAPDLLRGFFILCCLAFVLGYFVWYPVYKARRGFKDLAESNTLHADADQQIDISRIKSSGGLFADTFVWYRQQLSTILRNSALAAGAFCLLVFSLASPSPAELYPYPNELFGTLEVLPTFFLHERAAWLPLVHILLFAGLAYGLYQPLLKLPVPGQEEVTLQPRAVPLLKLAIGGALLTG
;
A
#
# COMPACT_ATOMS: atom_id res chain seq x y z
N MET A 1 -0.30 52.40 22.57
CA MET A 1 -1.62 51.88 23.01
C MET A 1 -1.63 51.74 24.53
N ARG A 2 -2.72 52.07 25.24
CA ARG A 2 -2.84 51.79 26.69
C ARG A 2 -3.20 50.32 26.91
N GLU A 3 -2.71 49.70 27.99
CA GLU A 3 -2.94 48.29 28.33
C GLU A 3 -4.43 47.91 28.29
N SER A 4 -5.31 48.73 28.86
CA SER A 4 -6.75 48.48 28.88
C SER A 4 -7.37 48.40 27.47
N SER A 5 -6.85 49.17 26.52
CA SER A 5 -7.29 49.11 25.13
C SER A 5 -6.75 47.88 24.41
N PHE A 6 -5.49 47.49 24.70
CA PHE A 6 -4.89 46.26 24.18
C PHE A 6 -5.64 45.00 24.65
N ILE A 7 -5.99 44.95 25.94
CA ILE A 7 -6.79 43.85 26.50
C ILE A 7 -8.17 43.83 25.83
N ARG A 8 -8.87 44.95 25.79
CA ARG A 8 -10.22 45.02 25.21
C ARG A 8 -10.27 44.60 23.74
N GLN A 9 -9.23 44.93 22.96
CA GLN A 9 -9.15 44.56 21.55
C GLN A 9 -8.94 43.05 21.34
N ASN A 10 -8.16 42.39 22.21
CA ASN A 10 -7.78 40.98 22.04
C ASN A 10 -8.54 40.01 22.94
N LYS A 11 -9.38 40.49 23.85
CA LYS A 11 -10.08 39.67 24.84
C LYS A 11 -10.97 38.59 24.20
N GLU A 12 -11.82 38.96 23.25
CA GLU A 12 -12.73 38.01 22.58
C GLU A 12 -11.96 36.88 21.89
N LYS A 13 -10.86 37.25 21.22
CA LYS A 13 -9.93 36.32 20.58
C LYS A 13 -9.30 35.36 21.61
N TRP A 14 -8.80 35.87 22.74
CA TRP A 14 -8.22 35.01 23.77
C TRP A 14 -9.24 34.07 24.41
N GLU A 15 -10.50 34.50 24.57
CA GLU A 15 -11.60 33.66 25.07
C GLU A 15 -11.94 32.54 24.08
N GLU A 16 -12.01 32.84 22.78
CA GLU A 16 -12.16 31.82 21.73
C GLU A 16 -11.03 30.79 21.79
N PHE A 17 -9.81 31.26 22.03
CA PHE A 17 -8.62 30.40 22.09
C PHE A 17 -8.66 29.45 23.29
N GLU A 18 -9.12 29.93 24.43
CA GLU A 18 -9.35 29.09 25.61
C GLU A 18 -10.44 28.05 25.35
N GLY A 19 -11.54 28.42 24.69
CA GLY A 19 -12.60 27.49 24.31
C GLY A 19 -12.11 26.36 23.39
N ILE A 20 -11.24 26.68 22.43
CA ILE A 20 -10.61 25.67 21.54
C ILE A 20 -9.68 24.74 22.34
N LEU A 21 -8.96 25.27 23.34
CA LEU A 21 -8.05 24.48 24.18
C LEU A 21 -8.77 23.52 25.12
N GLU A 22 -10.00 23.86 25.55
CA GLU A 22 -10.86 22.99 26.36
C GLU A 22 -11.54 21.89 25.55
N ASN A 23 -11.64 22.06 24.24
CA ASN A 23 -12.30 21.09 23.37
C ASN A 23 -11.49 19.78 23.26
N LYS A 24 -12.19 18.64 23.26
CA LYS A 24 -11.57 17.30 23.17
C LYS A 24 -10.91 17.04 21.82
N TYR A 25 -11.45 17.63 20.75
CA TYR A 25 -10.91 17.57 19.40
C TYR A 25 -10.28 18.91 19.06
N LYS A 26 -8.98 18.89 18.77
CA LYS A 26 -8.21 20.09 18.46
C LYS A 26 -7.70 19.99 17.04
N ASP A 27 -8.16 20.91 16.19
CA ASP A 27 -7.67 21.04 14.83
C ASP A 27 -6.19 21.51 14.85
N PRO A 28 -5.25 20.73 14.30
CA PRO A 28 -3.83 21.08 14.32
C PRO A 28 -3.51 22.41 13.64
N ASP A 29 -4.23 22.75 12.57
CA ASP A 29 -4.01 23.97 11.79
C ASP A 29 -4.41 25.19 12.64
N LYS A 30 -5.61 25.13 13.24
CA LYS A 30 -6.09 26.17 14.17
C LYS A 30 -5.20 26.32 15.40
N LEU A 31 -4.66 25.22 15.96
CA LEU A 31 -3.73 25.29 17.09
C LEU A 31 -2.42 25.99 16.74
N ASN A 32 -1.94 25.85 15.50
CA ASN A 32 -0.73 26.52 15.04
C ASN A 32 -0.97 28.03 14.88
N ASP A 33 -2.10 28.41 14.26
CA ASP A 33 -2.51 29.82 14.14
C ASP A 33 -2.67 30.45 15.53
N LEU A 34 -3.27 29.71 16.46
CA LEU A 34 -3.38 30.07 17.88
C LEU A 34 -2.03 30.40 18.48
N PHE A 35 -1.05 29.52 18.25
CA PHE A 35 0.26 29.62 18.84
C PHE A 35 1.01 30.85 18.33
N VAL A 36 1.00 31.08 17.02
CA VAL A 36 1.61 32.26 16.40
C VAL A 36 1.01 33.53 17.00
N GLN A 37 -0.32 33.63 17.00
CA GLN A 37 -1.03 34.82 17.45
C GLN A 37 -0.86 35.12 18.95
N VAL A 38 -0.91 34.10 19.82
CA VAL A 38 -0.67 34.29 21.27
C VAL A 38 0.79 34.65 21.55
N THR A 39 1.74 34.12 20.76
CA THR A 39 3.16 34.43 20.94
C THR A 39 3.49 35.85 20.48
N ASP A 40 2.82 36.36 19.45
CA ASP A 40 2.90 37.75 19.02
C ASP A 40 2.33 38.70 20.08
N ASP A 41 1.13 38.42 20.59
CA ASP A 41 0.50 39.20 21.66
C ASP A 41 1.35 39.18 22.95
N LEU A 42 1.96 38.04 23.28
CA LEU A 42 2.90 37.91 24.40
C LEU A 42 4.17 38.73 24.19
N SER A 43 4.72 38.73 22.98
CA SER A 43 5.92 39.51 22.63
C SER A 43 5.65 41.00 22.74
N PHE A 44 4.49 41.47 22.25
CA PHE A 44 4.04 42.85 22.44
C PHE A 44 3.90 43.20 23.92
N SER A 45 3.24 42.35 24.70
CA SER A 45 3.05 42.57 26.14
C SER A 45 4.37 42.56 26.92
N ARG A 46 5.37 41.77 26.52
CA ARG A 46 6.70 41.76 27.16
C ARG A 46 7.44 43.08 26.96
N THR A 47 7.31 43.68 25.78
CA THR A 47 7.99 44.93 25.42
C THR A 47 7.32 46.15 26.06
N PHE A 48 6.00 46.25 25.99
CA PHE A 48 5.28 47.47 26.41
C PHE A 48 4.69 47.39 27.83
N TYR A 49 4.48 46.19 28.38
CA TYR A 49 3.82 45.97 29.68
C TYR A 49 4.57 44.94 30.58
N PRO A 50 5.87 45.12 30.86
CA PRO A 50 6.72 44.09 31.49
C PRO A 50 6.26 43.67 32.90
N ASN A 51 5.70 44.60 33.68
CA ASN A 51 5.33 44.37 35.09
C ASN A 51 3.81 44.17 35.29
N ARG A 52 3.08 43.73 34.26
CA ARG A 52 1.61 43.62 34.30
C ARG A 52 1.11 42.18 34.21
N SER A 53 -0.10 41.95 34.70
CA SER A 53 -0.74 40.63 34.79
C SER A 53 -1.05 40.03 33.40
N VAL A 54 -1.32 40.87 32.40
CA VAL A 54 -1.58 40.40 31.02
C VAL A 54 -0.40 39.62 30.43
N ARG A 55 0.84 39.99 30.76
CA ARG A 55 2.04 39.23 30.38
C ARG A 55 2.01 37.82 30.97
N VAL A 56 1.63 37.69 32.24
CA VAL A 56 1.56 36.40 32.95
C VAL A 56 0.46 35.53 32.35
N TYR A 57 -0.71 36.12 32.09
CA TYR A 57 -1.83 35.45 31.44
C TYR A 57 -1.45 34.90 30.06
N LEU A 58 -0.91 35.76 29.18
CA LEU A 58 -0.50 35.37 27.83
C LEU A 58 0.62 34.32 27.83
N ASN A 59 1.55 34.40 28.79
CA ASN A 59 2.60 33.40 28.94
C ASN A 59 2.02 32.04 29.35
N GLY A 60 1.02 32.02 30.24
CA GLY A 60 0.29 30.80 30.61
C GLY A 60 -0.51 30.22 29.45
N LEU A 61 -1.20 31.08 28.68
CA LEU A 61 -1.94 30.68 27.48
C LEU A 61 -0.99 30.08 26.42
N ALA A 62 0.14 30.75 26.13
CA ALA A 62 1.15 30.25 25.21
C ALA A 62 1.71 28.88 25.63
N GLN A 63 1.97 28.69 26.93
CA GLN A 63 2.41 27.39 27.46
C GLN A 63 1.35 26.30 27.28
N LYS A 64 0.07 26.58 27.55
CA LYS A 64 -1.03 25.63 27.33
C LYS A 64 -1.11 25.20 25.85
N VAL A 65 -1.01 26.15 24.92
CA VAL A 65 -1.01 25.87 23.48
C VAL A 65 0.23 25.04 23.10
N PHE A 66 1.42 25.44 23.56
CA PHE A 66 2.67 24.73 23.30
C PHE A 66 2.63 23.27 23.77
N PHE A 67 2.16 23.01 24.99
CA PHE A 67 2.00 21.65 25.50
C PHE A 67 0.92 20.88 24.74
N SER A 68 -0.15 21.52 24.28
CA SER A 68 -1.18 20.87 23.46
C SER A 68 -0.63 20.41 22.11
N ILE A 69 0.23 21.21 21.47
CA ILE A 69 0.89 20.85 20.20
C ILE A 69 1.90 19.71 20.43
N TYR A 70 2.72 19.80 21.47
CA TYR A 70 3.80 18.83 21.70
C TYR A 70 3.35 17.50 22.32
N ARG A 71 2.31 17.48 23.18
CA ARG A 71 1.82 16.25 23.85
C ARG A 71 1.20 15.25 22.87
N THR A 72 0.80 15.68 21.69
CA THR A 72 0.25 14.82 20.62
C THR A 72 1.29 13.82 20.05
N LYS A 73 2.59 14.03 20.31
CA LYS A 73 3.67 13.18 19.80
C LYS A 73 3.77 11.79 20.45
N ASN A 74 3.23 11.59 21.67
CA ASN A 74 3.22 10.29 22.36
C ASN A 74 2.22 9.26 21.79
N SER A 75 1.52 9.56 20.68
CA SER A 75 0.50 8.69 20.10
C SER A 75 1.02 7.57 19.18
N ARG A 76 2.28 7.59 18.71
CA ARG A 76 2.76 6.62 17.69
C ARG A 76 2.74 5.17 18.19
N ARG A 77 3.25 4.90 19.39
CA ARG A 77 3.26 3.54 19.98
C ARG A 77 1.85 3.05 20.28
N SER A 78 1.00 3.93 20.84
CA SER A 78 -0.43 3.66 21.06
C SER A 78 -1.18 3.34 19.77
N ARG A 79 -0.89 4.07 18.67
CA ARG A 79 -1.52 3.86 17.36
C ARG A 79 -1.20 2.50 16.74
N ILE A 80 0.04 2.02 16.87
CA ILE A 80 0.42 0.68 16.38
C ILE A 80 -0.36 -0.39 17.13
N PHE A 81 -0.35 -0.38 18.47
CA PHE A 81 -1.11 -1.36 19.25
C PHE A 81 -2.61 -1.28 19.00
N HIS A 82 -3.16 -0.06 18.87
CA HIS A 82 -4.55 0.15 18.51
C HIS A 82 -4.90 -0.44 17.14
N PHE A 83 -4.03 -0.29 16.14
CA PHE A 83 -4.22 -0.90 14.83
C PHE A 83 -4.36 -2.42 14.94
N TRP A 84 -3.43 -3.10 15.62
CA TRP A 84 -3.42 -4.56 15.74
C TRP A 84 -4.52 -5.11 16.67
N LEU A 85 -4.92 -4.38 17.72
CA LEU A 85 -5.86 -4.87 18.72
C LEU A 85 -7.32 -4.45 18.45
N GLU A 86 -7.55 -3.34 17.76
CA GLU A 86 -8.89 -2.78 17.52
C GLU A 86 -9.22 -2.71 16.02
N GLU A 87 -8.37 -2.06 15.22
CA GLU A 87 -8.70 -1.68 13.85
C GLU A 87 -8.68 -2.87 12.88
N LEU A 88 -7.58 -3.62 12.84
CA LEU A 88 -7.43 -4.78 11.95
C LEU A 88 -8.47 -5.88 12.25
N PRO A 89 -8.71 -6.28 13.52
CA PRO A 89 -9.78 -7.24 13.83
C PRO A 89 -11.16 -6.78 13.36
N LYS A 90 -11.48 -5.48 13.46
CA LYS A 90 -12.73 -4.94 12.94
C LYS A 90 -12.83 -5.11 11.43
N LEU A 91 -11.77 -4.75 10.70
CA LEU A 91 -11.71 -4.87 9.25
C LEU A 91 -11.85 -6.33 8.80
N VAL A 92 -11.18 -7.27 9.47
CA VAL A 92 -11.30 -8.70 9.21
C VAL A 92 -12.72 -9.20 9.47
N TYR A 93 -13.36 -8.75 10.55
CA TYR A 93 -14.75 -9.11 10.83
C TYR A 93 -15.73 -8.56 9.78
N GLU A 94 -15.54 -7.31 9.34
CA GLU A 94 -16.32 -6.70 8.25
C GLU A 94 -16.13 -7.47 6.93
N ALA A 95 -14.91 -7.91 6.64
CA ALA A 95 -14.52 -8.66 5.43
C ALA A 95 -14.64 -10.19 5.56
N ARG A 96 -15.32 -10.71 6.59
CA ARG A 96 -15.38 -12.17 6.86
C ARG A 96 -15.95 -13.01 5.73
N ARG A 97 -16.76 -12.41 4.83
CA ARG A 97 -17.29 -13.14 3.67
C ARG A 97 -16.18 -13.37 2.65
N GLU A 98 -15.40 -12.34 2.39
CA GLU A 98 -14.26 -12.33 1.50
C GLU A 98 -13.16 -13.27 2.00
N PHE A 99 -12.91 -13.33 3.32
CA PHE A 99 -12.02 -14.33 3.93
C PHE A 99 -12.49 -15.77 3.69
N ARG A 100 -13.78 -16.06 3.91
CA ARG A 100 -14.33 -17.40 3.64
C ARG A 100 -14.26 -17.75 2.16
N THR A 101 -14.59 -16.81 1.28
CA THR A 101 -14.48 -17.02 -0.17
C THR A 101 -13.05 -17.31 -0.58
N ALA A 102 -12.07 -16.52 -0.12
CA ALA A 102 -10.66 -16.75 -0.43
C ALA A 102 -10.18 -18.12 0.07
N PHE A 103 -10.52 -18.48 1.31
CA PHE A 103 -10.17 -19.79 1.87
C PHE A 103 -10.80 -20.94 1.09
N LEU A 104 -12.09 -20.86 0.78
CA LEU A 104 -12.80 -21.92 0.04
C LEU A 104 -12.27 -22.07 -1.39
N LEU A 105 -11.98 -20.97 -2.08
CA LEU A 105 -11.38 -21.00 -3.41
C LEU A 105 -10.00 -21.66 -3.38
N PHE A 106 -9.16 -21.27 -2.42
CA PHE A 106 -7.83 -21.84 -2.27
C PHE A 106 -7.88 -23.34 -1.91
N ALA A 107 -8.73 -23.72 -0.95
CA ALA A 107 -8.88 -25.11 -0.54
C ALA A 107 -9.45 -25.99 -1.67
N LEU A 108 -10.43 -25.48 -2.42
CA LEU A 108 -10.96 -26.16 -3.60
C LEU A 108 -9.87 -26.34 -4.67
N ALA A 109 -9.09 -25.29 -4.96
CA ALA A 109 -7.99 -25.35 -5.91
C ALA A 109 -6.90 -26.35 -5.49
N MET A 110 -6.58 -26.40 -4.20
CA MET A 110 -5.66 -27.39 -3.63
C MET A 110 -6.18 -28.82 -3.81
N ALA A 111 -7.47 -29.05 -3.56
CA ALA A 111 -8.08 -30.36 -3.83
C ALA A 111 -8.07 -30.72 -5.32
N ILE A 112 -8.34 -29.74 -6.21
CA ILE A 112 -8.25 -29.93 -7.66
C ILE A 112 -6.82 -30.29 -8.06
N GLY A 113 -5.81 -29.56 -7.58
CA GLY A 113 -4.41 -29.83 -7.88
C GLY A 113 -3.98 -31.24 -7.46
N ALA A 114 -4.34 -31.65 -6.24
CA ALA A 114 -4.04 -32.99 -5.75
C ALA A 114 -4.76 -34.09 -6.55
N LEU A 115 -6.06 -33.90 -6.85
CA LEU A 115 -6.84 -34.87 -7.62
C LEU A 115 -6.35 -34.98 -9.07
N SER A 116 -6.03 -33.85 -9.71
CA SER A 116 -5.49 -33.83 -11.07
C SER A 116 -4.14 -34.52 -11.16
N SER A 117 -3.24 -34.30 -10.19
CA SER A 117 -1.98 -35.07 -10.10
C SER A 117 -2.20 -36.56 -9.83
N ALA A 118 -3.30 -36.94 -9.17
CA ALA A 118 -3.67 -38.34 -8.94
C ALA A 118 -4.18 -39.04 -10.20
N MET A 119 -4.90 -38.31 -11.05
CA MET A 119 -5.49 -38.83 -12.26
C MET A 119 -4.50 -38.86 -13.43
N GLU A 120 -3.63 -37.85 -13.51
CA GLU A 120 -2.71 -37.67 -14.64
C GLU A 120 -1.28 -37.34 -14.14
N PRO A 121 -0.31 -38.26 -14.32
CA PRO A 121 1.07 -38.03 -13.91
C PRO A 121 1.72 -36.79 -14.57
N GLU A 122 1.36 -36.51 -15.82
CA GLU A 122 1.87 -35.35 -16.58
C GLU A 122 1.39 -34.00 -16.02
N PHE A 123 0.27 -34.00 -15.29
CA PHE A 123 -0.26 -32.78 -14.68
C PHE A 123 0.73 -32.18 -13.67
N LEU A 124 1.44 -33.04 -12.92
CA LEU A 124 2.44 -32.59 -11.96
C LEU A 124 3.57 -31.80 -12.64
N ARG A 125 4.10 -32.35 -13.75
CA ARG A 125 5.18 -31.72 -14.54
C ARG A 125 4.72 -30.43 -15.20
N THR A 126 3.45 -30.36 -15.60
CA THR A 126 2.86 -29.13 -16.14
C THR A 126 2.79 -28.01 -15.10
N ILE A 127 2.48 -28.34 -13.84
CA ILE A 127 2.30 -27.34 -12.78
C ILE A 127 3.61 -26.95 -12.09
N LEU A 128 4.52 -27.90 -11.86
CA LEU A 128 5.78 -27.65 -11.14
C LEU A 128 6.99 -27.48 -12.07
N GLY A 129 6.87 -27.89 -13.33
CA GLY A 129 7.95 -27.92 -14.31
C GLY A 129 8.84 -29.15 -14.18
N ASP A 130 9.34 -29.64 -15.33
CA ASP A 130 10.22 -30.81 -15.41
C ASP A 130 11.46 -30.66 -14.53
N SER A 131 12.07 -29.47 -14.55
CA SER A 131 13.29 -29.20 -13.78
C SER A 131 13.09 -29.40 -12.28
N TYR A 132 11.94 -28.99 -11.73
CA TYR A 132 11.66 -29.13 -10.32
C TYR A 132 11.38 -30.59 -9.94
N VAL A 133 10.59 -31.28 -10.76
CA VAL A 133 10.26 -32.70 -10.56
C VAL A 133 11.53 -33.55 -10.62
N ASP A 134 12.36 -33.39 -11.66
CA ASP A 134 13.59 -34.17 -11.83
C ASP A 134 14.65 -33.88 -10.77
N MET A 135 14.73 -32.64 -10.29
CA MET A 135 15.56 -32.29 -9.13
C MET A 135 15.06 -33.02 -7.88
N THR A 136 13.76 -33.01 -7.64
CA THR A 136 13.19 -33.62 -6.43
C THR A 136 13.31 -35.14 -6.44
N LEU A 137 13.11 -35.80 -7.59
CA LEU A 137 13.33 -37.23 -7.75
C LEU A 137 14.81 -37.61 -7.47
N ARG A 138 15.77 -36.84 -8.00
CA ARG A 138 17.20 -37.05 -7.69
C ARG A 138 17.52 -36.88 -6.21
N ASN A 139 16.86 -35.95 -5.54
CA ASN A 139 17.00 -35.75 -4.08
C ASN A 139 16.43 -36.92 -3.29
N ILE A 140 15.32 -37.51 -3.76
CA ILE A 140 14.74 -38.72 -3.17
C ILE A 140 15.70 -39.91 -3.35
N GLU A 141 16.24 -40.10 -4.56
CA GLU A 141 17.22 -41.15 -4.87
C GLU A 141 18.50 -41.04 -4.05
N SER A 142 18.95 -39.80 -3.75
CA SER A 142 20.13 -39.55 -2.92
C SER A 142 19.87 -39.68 -1.42
N GLY A 143 18.63 -39.96 -1.01
CA GLY A 143 18.25 -40.18 0.39
C GLY A 143 17.94 -38.91 1.18
N ASP A 144 17.89 -37.73 0.54
CA ASP A 144 17.48 -36.47 1.17
C ASP A 144 16.41 -35.75 0.33
N PRO A 145 15.14 -36.21 0.38
CA PRO A 145 14.04 -35.64 -0.40
C PRO A 145 13.86 -34.11 -0.25
N MET A 146 14.32 -33.55 0.87
CA MET A 146 14.17 -32.13 1.23
C MET A 146 15.45 -31.32 1.02
N ALA A 147 16.45 -31.87 0.29
CA ALA A 147 17.73 -31.20 0.04
C ALA A 147 17.59 -29.80 -0.59
N VAL A 148 16.55 -29.57 -1.39
CA VAL A 148 16.24 -28.24 -1.98
C VAL A 148 16.13 -27.13 -0.92
N TYR A 149 15.71 -27.47 0.30
CA TYR A 149 15.58 -26.54 1.43
C TYR A 149 16.87 -26.39 2.26
N LYS A 150 17.91 -27.20 1.98
CA LYS A 150 19.17 -27.25 2.74
C LYS A 150 20.36 -26.60 2.02
N GLU A 151 20.37 -26.56 0.69
CA GLU A 151 21.59 -26.31 -0.12
C GLU A 151 22.12 -24.86 -0.19
N LYS A 152 21.32 -23.81 0.07
CA LYS A 152 21.79 -22.39 -0.04
C LYS A 152 22.04 -21.76 1.33
N GLY A 153 22.78 -20.65 1.44
CA GLY A 153 23.03 -19.98 2.74
C GLY A 153 21.74 -19.52 3.45
N ALA A 154 21.65 -19.72 4.77
CA ALA A 154 20.44 -19.52 5.59
C ALA A 154 19.81 -18.12 5.45
N PHE A 155 20.65 -17.09 5.47
CA PHE A 155 20.19 -15.71 5.39
C PHE A 155 19.74 -15.31 3.97
N GLY A 156 20.48 -15.70 2.93
CA GLY A 156 20.17 -15.34 1.54
C GLY A 156 18.92 -16.05 1.00
N MET A 157 18.71 -17.31 1.39
CA MET A 157 17.52 -18.08 1.03
C MET A 157 16.27 -17.52 1.70
N SER A 158 16.32 -17.28 3.02
CA SER A 158 15.23 -16.68 3.79
C SER A 158 14.75 -15.35 3.20
N VAL A 159 15.66 -14.43 2.89
CA VAL A 159 15.31 -13.12 2.31
C VAL A 159 14.71 -13.27 0.91
N GLY A 160 15.27 -14.13 0.06
CA GLY A 160 14.77 -14.34 -1.31
C GLY A 160 13.36 -14.94 -1.34
N ILE A 161 13.11 -15.96 -0.51
CA ILE A 161 11.81 -16.64 -0.48
C ILE A 161 10.75 -15.76 0.19
N THR A 162 11.11 -15.08 1.29
CA THR A 162 10.23 -14.06 1.92
C THR A 162 9.85 -12.98 0.92
N ALA A 163 10.81 -12.45 0.14
CA ALA A 163 10.54 -11.42 -0.86
C ALA A 163 9.61 -11.92 -1.97
N ASN A 164 9.79 -13.16 -2.42
CA ASN A 164 8.90 -13.78 -3.40
C ASN A 164 7.48 -13.94 -2.85
N ASN A 165 7.34 -14.46 -1.63
CA ASN A 165 6.03 -14.65 -1.00
C ASN A 165 5.31 -13.32 -0.73
N ILE A 166 6.05 -12.26 -0.36
CA ILE A 166 5.51 -10.89 -0.28
C ILE A 166 5.05 -10.41 -1.66
N PHE A 167 5.84 -10.66 -2.71
CA PHE A 167 5.48 -10.26 -4.08
C PHE A 167 4.22 -10.98 -4.56
N VAL A 168 4.12 -12.30 -4.38
CA VAL A 168 2.94 -13.10 -4.72
C VAL A 168 1.71 -12.60 -3.96
N ALA A 169 1.83 -12.30 -2.67
CA ALA A 169 0.73 -11.76 -1.87
C ALA A 169 0.33 -10.34 -2.33
N LEU A 170 1.29 -9.48 -2.63
CA LEU A 170 1.03 -8.15 -3.16
C LEU A 170 0.34 -8.23 -4.52
N LEU A 171 0.80 -9.11 -5.41
CA LEU A 171 0.20 -9.33 -6.73
C LEU A 171 -1.22 -9.89 -6.60
N THR A 172 -1.43 -10.84 -5.69
CA THR A 172 -2.76 -11.40 -5.36
C THR A 172 -3.71 -10.31 -4.86
N PHE A 173 -3.22 -9.39 -4.05
CA PHE A 173 -3.99 -8.23 -3.61
C PHE A 173 -4.28 -7.24 -4.75
N VAL A 174 -3.24 -6.75 -5.44
CA VAL A 174 -3.34 -5.68 -6.45
C VAL A 174 -4.17 -6.12 -7.66
N SER A 175 -4.09 -7.38 -8.05
CA SER A 175 -4.93 -7.95 -9.11
C SER A 175 -6.44 -7.86 -8.83
N GLY A 176 -6.83 -7.56 -7.57
CA GLY A 176 -8.20 -7.27 -7.18
C GLY A 176 -8.79 -6.03 -7.85
N VAL A 177 -7.95 -5.13 -8.37
CA VAL A 177 -8.39 -3.96 -9.17
C VAL A 177 -9.18 -4.39 -10.41
N PHE A 178 -8.91 -5.59 -10.94
CA PHE A 178 -9.67 -6.16 -12.06
C PHE A 178 -10.95 -6.86 -11.58
N TYR A 179 -11.79 -6.13 -10.84
CA TYR A 179 -13.08 -6.63 -10.33
C TYR A 179 -12.96 -7.95 -9.54
N ALA A 180 -11.88 -8.10 -8.76
CA ALA A 180 -11.52 -9.32 -8.03
C ALA A 180 -11.16 -10.56 -8.87
N ILE A 181 -11.30 -10.53 -10.21
CA ILE A 181 -11.06 -11.69 -11.08
C ILE A 181 -9.59 -12.11 -11.03
N GLY A 182 -8.66 -11.16 -11.08
CA GLY A 182 -7.22 -11.45 -11.00
C GLY A 182 -6.83 -12.09 -9.67
N THR A 183 -7.40 -11.62 -8.56
CA THR A 183 -7.19 -12.22 -7.23
C THR A 183 -7.67 -13.66 -7.18
N VAL A 184 -8.85 -13.95 -7.76
CA VAL A 184 -9.38 -15.32 -7.84
C VAL A 184 -8.44 -16.20 -8.64
N GLY A 185 -8.00 -15.76 -9.82
CA GLY A 185 -7.07 -16.51 -10.66
C GLY A 185 -5.78 -16.89 -9.92
N LEU A 186 -5.17 -15.95 -9.19
CA LEU A 186 -3.95 -16.20 -8.43
C LEU A 186 -4.17 -17.12 -7.22
N LEU A 187 -5.32 -17.02 -6.53
CA LEU A 187 -5.67 -17.97 -5.47
C LEU A 187 -5.83 -19.39 -6.02
N LEU A 188 -6.45 -19.54 -7.20
CA LEU A 188 -6.60 -20.84 -7.84
C LEU A 188 -5.25 -21.41 -8.27
N GLN A 189 -4.40 -20.62 -8.91
CA GLN A 189 -3.07 -21.04 -9.35
C GLN A 189 -2.20 -21.50 -8.17
N ASN A 190 -2.12 -20.70 -7.11
CA ASN A 190 -1.34 -21.07 -5.92
C ASN A 190 -1.94 -22.28 -5.20
N GLY A 191 -3.27 -22.38 -5.13
CA GLY A 191 -3.93 -23.55 -4.54
C GLY A 191 -3.62 -24.83 -5.30
N VAL A 192 -3.78 -24.83 -6.64
CA VAL A 192 -3.46 -25.97 -7.51
C VAL A 192 -2.00 -26.39 -7.36
N MET A 193 -1.07 -25.43 -7.33
CA MET A 193 0.36 -25.67 -7.14
C MET A 193 0.64 -26.40 -5.82
N VAL A 194 0.09 -25.91 -4.70
CA VAL A 194 0.26 -26.55 -3.38
C VAL A 194 -0.36 -27.96 -3.38
N GLY A 195 -1.53 -28.13 -4.00
CA GLY A 195 -2.20 -29.42 -4.11
C GLY A 195 -1.38 -30.47 -4.87
N ALA A 196 -0.89 -30.09 -6.05
CA ALA A 196 -0.06 -30.95 -6.90
C ALA A 196 1.26 -31.32 -6.18
N PHE A 197 1.90 -30.34 -5.56
CA PHE A 197 3.12 -30.52 -4.79
C PHE A 197 2.94 -31.47 -3.60
N GLN A 198 1.87 -31.29 -2.81
CA GLN A 198 1.63 -32.16 -1.65
C GLN A 198 1.32 -33.60 -2.10
N TYR A 199 0.60 -33.78 -3.20
CA TYR A 199 0.26 -35.10 -3.73
C TYR A 199 1.48 -35.82 -4.33
N PHE A 200 2.42 -35.11 -4.94
CA PHE A 200 3.67 -35.71 -5.42
C PHE A 200 4.40 -36.50 -4.32
N PHE A 201 4.55 -35.92 -3.13
CA PHE A 201 5.14 -36.65 -2.00
C PHE A 201 4.25 -37.75 -1.42
N VAL A 202 2.94 -37.74 -1.68
CA VAL A 202 2.06 -38.88 -1.37
C VAL A 202 2.42 -40.06 -2.28
N GLN A 203 2.61 -39.83 -3.58
CA GLN A 203 2.98 -40.87 -4.54
C GLN A 203 4.33 -41.52 -4.20
N GLU A 204 5.30 -40.72 -3.78
CA GLU A 204 6.64 -41.19 -3.38
C GLU A 204 6.69 -41.80 -1.97
N GLY A 205 5.56 -41.91 -1.26
CA GLY A 205 5.51 -42.48 0.10
C GLY A 205 6.14 -41.60 1.19
N LEU A 206 6.34 -40.31 0.91
CA LEU A 206 7.06 -39.34 1.74
C LEU A 206 6.15 -38.23 2.32
N PHE A 207 4.84 -38.48 2.35
CA PHE A 207 3.85 -37.49 2.79
C PHE A 207 4.15 -36.88 4.16
N TRP A 208 4.51 -37.70 5.15
CA TRP A 208 4.67 -37.22 6.52
C TRP A 208 5.89 -36.30 6.66
N GLU A 209 7.01 -36.68 6.05
CA GLU A 209 8.24 -35.89 6.08
C GLU A 209 8.08 -34.58 5.31
N SER A 210 7.43 -34.62 4.13
CA SER A 210 7.12 -33.41 3.37
C SER A 210 6.17 -32.50 4.16
N PHE A 211 5.10 -33.07 4.72
CA PHE A 211 4.12 -32.31 5.49
C PHE A 211 4.77 -31.57 6.66
N LEU A 212 5.58 -32.26 7.48
CA LEU A 212 6.24 -31.64 8.63
C LEU A 212 7.26 -30.57 8.22
N THR A 213 7.96 -30.77 7.11
CA THR A 213 8.98 -29.81 6.63
C THR A 213 8.34 -28.57 6.03
N ILE A 214 7.35 -28.75 5.15
CA ILE A 214 6.70 -27.67 4.41
C ILE A 214 5.80 -26.85 5.33
N TRP A 215 4.94 -27.48 6.11
CA TRP A 215 3.95 -26.76 6.90
C TRP A 215 4.55 -26.02 8.10
N LEU A 216 5.82 -26.27 8.44
CA LEU A 216 6.53 -25.53 9.49
C LEU A 216 6.52 -24.02 9.25
N HIS A 217 6.86 -23.59 8.03
CA HIS A 217 6.76 -22.21 7.57
C HIS A 217 5.50 -21.99 6.72
N GLY A 218 5.13 -22.97 5.88
CA GLY A 218 4.00 -22.92 4.95
C GLY A 218 2.66 -22.62 5.63
N THR A 219 2.47 -23.00 6.90
CA THR A 219 1.27 -22.62 7.66
C THR A 219 1.07 -21.10 7.70
N LEU A 220 2.14 -20.32 7.87
CA LEU A 220 2.05 -18.86 7.91
C LEU A 220 1.97 -18.26 6.50
N GLU A 221 2.72 -18.80 5.54
CA GLU A 221 2.81 -18.26 4.18
C GLU A 221 1.53 -18.49 3.38
N ILE A 222 1.02 -19.73 3.39
CA ILE A 222 -0.24 -20.08 2.73
C ILE A 222 -1.38 -19.26 3.35
N SER A 223 -1.38 -19.13 4.68
CA SER A 223 -2.35 -18.26 5.36
C SER A 223 -2.22 -16.80 4.91
N ALA A 224 -1.00 -16.28 4.78
CA ALA A 224 -0.75 -14.92 4.33
C ALA A 224 -1.23 -14.70 2.87
N ILE A 225 -1.05 -15.66 1.97
CA ILE A 225 -1.57 -15.61 0.60
C ILE A 225 -3.11 -15.61 0.61
N VAL A 226 -3.75 -16.46 1.41
CA VAL A 226 -5.21 -16.49 1.55
C VAL A 226 -5.75 -15.16 2.12
N ILE A 227 -5.07 -14.58 3.11
CA ILE A 227 -5.43 -13.27 3.69
C ILE A 227 -5.24 -12.15 2.66
N ALA A 228 -4.16 -12.19 1.86
CA ALA A 228 -3.93 -11.24 0.77
C ALA A 228 -4.99 -11.39 -0.33
N GLY A 229 -5.42 -12.62 -0.61
CA GLY A 229 -6.58 -12.92 -1.44
C GLY A 229 -7.86 -12.29 -0.89
N ALA A 230 -8.15 -12.47 0.39
CA ALA A 230 -9.29 -11.84 1.04
C ALA A 230 -9.23 -10.30 0.96
N ALA A 231 -8.04 -9.71 1.10
CA ALA A 231 -7.82 -8.28 0.92
C ALA A 231 -8.07 -7.83 -0.53
N GLY A 232 -7.63 -8.61 -1.52
CA GLY A 232 -7.87 -8.35 -2.95
C GLY A 232 -9.35 -8.46 -3.32
N LEU A 233 -10.05 -9.48 -2.81
CA LEU A 233 -11.50 -9.64 -2.93
C LEU A 233 -12.23 -8.46 -2.25
N THR A 234 -11.77 -8.03 -1.07
CA THR A 234 -12.32 -6.87 -0.36
C THR A 234 -12.19 -5.60 -1.19
N MET A 235 -11.03 -5.36 -1.80
CA MET A 235 -10.81 -4.22 -2.69
C MET A 235 -11.71 -4.30 -3.93
N GLY A 236 -11.67 -5.42 -4.67
CA GLY A 236 -12.42 -5.59 -5.91
C GLY A 236 -13.94 -5.54 -5.72
N ARG A 237 -14.45 -5.96 -4.56
CA ARG A 237 -15.86 -5.84 -4.20
C ARG A 237 -16.40 -4.42 -4.35
N GLY A 238 -15.62 -3.38 -4.04
CA GLY A 238 -16.06 -2.00 -4.17
C GLY A 238 -16.36 -1.60 -5.62
N LEU A 239 -15.68 -2.22 -6.59
CA LEU A 239 -15.95 -2.03 -8.02
C LEU A 239 -17.17 -2.81 -8.47
N VAL A 240 -17.33 -4.05 -8.01
CA VAL A 240 -18.42 -4.96 -8.42
C VAL A 240 -19.76 -4.55 -7.80
N PHE A 241 -19.77 -4.24 -6.50
CA PHE A 241 -20.97 -3.98 -5.70
C PHE A 241 -20.88 -2.61 -5.00
N PRO A 242 -21.04 -1.51 -5.75
CA PRO A 242 -20.82 -0.16 -5.22
C PRO A 242 -21.91 0.33 -4.25
N GLY A 243 -23.07 -0.33 -4.22
CA GLY A 243 -24.20 0.10 -3.39
C GLY A 243 -24.74 1.45 -3.84
N THR A 244 -24.85 2.40 -2.92
CA THR A 244 -25.31 3.77 -3.17
C THR A 244 -24.19 4.74 -3.55
N LEU A 245 -22.92 4.31 -3.47
CA LEU A 245 -21.76 5.12 -3.84
C LEU A 245 -21.46 5.01 -5.34
N SER A 246 -20.74 5.98 -5.90
CA SER A 246 -20.11 5.81 -7.21
C SER A 246 -19.05 4.69 -7.14
N ARG A 247 -18.85 3.95 -8.25
CA ARG A 247 -17.88 2.82 -8.30
C ARG A 247 -16.49 3.23 -7.83
N LEU A 248 -16.03 4.43 -8.18
CA LEU A 248 -14.73 4.92 -7.75
C LEU A 248 -14.67 5.19 -6.25
N LYS A 249 -15.70 5.85 -5.67
CA LYS A 249 -15.72 6.09 -4.21
C LYS A 249 -15.80 4.79 -3.43
N SER A 250 -16.66 3.87 -3.87
CA SER A 250 -16.74 2.54 -3.27
C SER A 250 -15.40 1.81 -3.37
N PHE A 251 -14.73 1.87 -4.52
CA PHE A 251 -13.39 1.32 -4.70
C PHE A 251 -12.33 1.98 -3.82
N GLN A 252 -12.30 3.31 -3.67
CA GLN A 252 -11.37 3.98 -2.76
C GLN A 252 -11.56 3.52 -1.32
N GLN A 253 -12.81 3.39 -0.87
CA GLN A 253 -13.14 2.92 0.47
C GLN A 253 -12.73 1.45 0.66
N SER A 254 -13.05 0.59 -0.30
CA SER A 254 -12.73 -0.83 -0.26
C SER A 254 -11.23 -1.09 -0.39
N ALA A 255 -10.51 -0.33 -1.23
CA ALA A 255 -9.06 -0.40 -1.38
C ALA A 255 -8.34 -0.01 -0.09
N ARG A 256 -8.76 1.08 0.59
CA ARG A 256 -8.21 1.44 1.90
C ARG A 256 -8.40 0.33 2.94
N ARG A 257 -9.57 -0.33 2.95
CA ARG A 257 -9.82 -1.48 3.82
C ARG A 257 -8.91 -2.66 3.46
N GLY A 258 -8.82 -2.98 2.17
CA GLY A 258 -7.97 -4.05 1.65
C GLY A 258 -6.48 -3.85 1.99
N ILE A 259 -5.93 -2.65 1.79
CA ILE A 259 -4.53 -2.33 2.13
C ILE A 259 -4.27 -2.56 3.63
N LYS A 260 -5.18 -2.13 4.50
CA LYS A 260 -5.03 -2.35 5.96
C LYS A 260 -5.06 -3.84 6.32
N ILE A 261 -5.89 -4.63 5.64
CA ILE A 261 -5.90 -6.09 5.81
C ILE A 261 -4.59 -6.70 5.31
N LEU A 262 -4.10 -6.28 4.14
CA LEU A 262 -2.81 -6.73 3.60
C LEU A 262 -1.65 -6.37 4.53
N MET A 263 -1.62 -5.19 5.13
CA MET A 263 -0.61 -4.83 6.14
C MET A 263 -0.59 -5.80 7.33
N GLY A 264 -1.72 -6.47 7.61
CA GLY A 264 -1.83 -7.52 8.60
C GLY A 264 -0.99 -8.77 8.31
N THR A 265 -0.62 -9.02 7.06
CA THR A 265 0.20 -10.19 6.67
C THR A 265 1.70 -9.97 6.84
N VAL A 266 2.14 -8.72 6.95
CA VAL A 266 3.57 -8.36 7.01
C VAL A 266 4.32 -9.13 8.12
N PRO A 267 3.84 -9.19 9.38
CA PRO A 267 4.51 -9.97 10.41
C PRO A 267 4.55 -11.48 10.11
N LEU A 268 3.56 -12.01 9.39
CA LEU A 268 3.51 -13.43 9.05
C LEU A 268 4.68 -13.80 8.14
N PHE A 269 4.97 -12.98 7.13
CA PHE A 269 6.10 -13.21 6.22
C PHE A 269 7.45 -13.13 6.93
N PHE A 270 7.64 -12.17 7.84
CA PHE A 270 8.89 -12.09 8.60
C PHE A 270 9.09 -13.30 9.50
N ILE A 271 8.03 -13.77 10.17
CA ILE A 271 8.10 -14.95 11.02
C ILE A 271 8.32 -16.21 10.17
N ALA A 272 7.60 -16.35 9.05
CA ALA A 272 7.76 -17.47 8.12
C ALA A 272 9.16 -17.55 7.53
N GLY A 273 9.68 -16.45 7.01
CA GLY A 273 11.04 -16.38 6.47
C GLY A 273 12.10 -16.72 7.51
N PHE A 274 11.90 -16.31 8.76
CA PHE A 274 12.78 -16.70 9.86
C PHE A 274 12.70 -18.22 10.13
N ILE A 275 11.51 -18.79 10.18
CA ILE A 275 11.31 -20.24 10.34
C ILE A 275 11.96 -21.02 9.18
N GLU A 276 11.83 -20.54 7.96
CA GLU A 276 12.39 -21.16 6.78
C GLU A 276 13.93 -21.11 6.79
N GLY A 277 14.50 -19.93 7.04
CA GLY A 277 15.95 -19.73 7.05
C GLY A 277 16.67 -20.52 8.13
N TYR A 278 16.05 -20.67 9.30
CA TYR A 278 16.72 -21.19 10.50
C TYR A 278 16.16 -22.53 11.01
N LEU A 279 14.84 -22.75 11.01
CA LEU A 279 14.25 -23.96 11.59
C LEU A 279 14.04 -25.09 10.56
N THR A 280 13.68 -24.77 9.32
CA THR A 280 13.27 -25.76 8.30
C THR A 280 14.43 -26.69 7.87
N ARG A 281 15.67 -26.29 8.14
CA ARG A 281 16.88 -27.07 7.84
C ARG A 281 17.16 -28.19 8.84
N HIS A 282 16.60 -28.08 10.05
CA HIS A 282 16.76 -29.07 11.10
C HIS A 282 15.70 -30.16 10.95
N THR A 283 15.73 -30.87 9.81
CA THR A 283 14.82 -32.01 9.53
C THR A 283 15.01 -33.15 10.53
N ASP A 284 16.17 -33.22 11.19
CA ASP A 284 16.47 -34.22 12.24
C ASP A 284 15.78 -33.93 13.59
N ALA A 285 15.10 -32.78 13.70
CA ALA A 285 14.36 -32.44 14.91
C ALA A 285 13.19 -33.42 15.11
N PRO A 286 12.86 -33.80 16.37
CA PRO A 286 11.78 -34.74 16.63
C PRO A 286 10.45 -34.31 15.99
N ASP A 287 9.76 -35.24 15.32
CA ASP A 287 8.47 -35.00 14.64
C ASP A 287 7.45 -34.32 15.55
N LEU A 288 7.41 -34.70 16.82
CA LEU A 288 6.51 -34.12 17.81
C LEU A 288 6.77 -32.62 18.02
N LEU A 289 8.04 -32.19 17.98
CA LEU A 289 8.41 -30.78 18.10
C LEU A 289 8.01 -30.00 16.84
N ARG A 290 8.30 -30.56 15.65
CA ARG A 290 7.90 -29.98 14.35
C ARG A 290 6.38 -29.81 14.27
N GLY A 291 5.63 -30.87 14.61
CA GLY A 291 4.17 -30.88 14.65
C GLY A 291 3.59 -29.89 15.67
N PHE A 292 4.16 -29.81 16.88
CA PHE A 292 3.75 -28.82 17.88
C PHE A 292 3.93 -27.38 17.39
N PHE A 293 5.02 -27.11 16.67
CA PHE A 293 5.29 -25.79 16.10
C PHE A 293 4.27 -25.43 15.01
N ILE A 294 3.98 -26.36 14.10
CA ILE A 294 2.92 -26.22 13.08
C ILE A 294 1.58 -25.88 13.74
N LEU A 295 1.21 -26.63 14.79
CA LEU A 295 -0.03 -26.38 15.54
C LEU A 295 -0.03 -25.01 16.22
N CYS A 296 1.09 -24.55 16.78
CA CYS A 296 1.21 -23.22 17.34
C CYS A 296 0.98 -22.12 16.29
N CYS A 297 1.61 -22.24 15.12
CA CYS A 297 1.42 -21.31 14.00
C CYS A 297 -0.04 -21.30 13.52
N LEU A 298 -0.65 -22.48 13.37
CA LEU A 298 -2.04 -22.60 12.95
C LEU A 298 -3.00 -22.01 13.99
N ALA A 299 -2.78 -22.30 15.27
CA ALA A 299 -3.55 -21.75 16.37
C ALA A 299 -3.43 -20.23 16.45
N PHE A 300 -2.24 -19.67 16.18
CA PHE A 300 -2.03 -18.23 16.11
C PHE A 300 -2.84 -17.60 14.97
N VAL A 301 -2.78 -18.15 13.75
CA VAL A 301 -3.52 -17.63 12.59
C VAL A 301 -5.03 -17.72 12.83
N LEU A 302 -5.54 -18.88 13.23
CA LEU A 302 -6.97 -19.08 13.50
C LEU A 302 -7.43 -18.23 14.70
N GLY A 303 -6.61 -18.15 15.75
CA GLY A 303 -6.85 -17.34 16.92
C GLY A 303 -7.00 -15.85 16.56
N TYR A 304 -6.07 -15.31 15.77
CA TYR A 304 -6.01 -13.88 15.47
C TYR A 304 -6.91 -13.43 14.32
N PHE A 305 -7.00 -14.19 13.22
CA PHE A 305 -7.78 -13.80 12.03
C PHE A 305 -9.19 -14.37 11.99
N VAL A 306 -9.52 -15.38 12.82
CA VAL A 306 -10.87 -15.99 12.82
C VAL A 306 -11.57 -15.79 14.16
N TRP A 307 -10.99 -16.28 15.26
CA TRP A 307 -11.64 -16.25 16.56
C TRP A 307 -11.68 -14.85 17.19
N TYR A 308 -10.56 -14.15 17.25
CA TYR A 308 -10.44 -12.85 17.90
C TYR A 308 -11.36 -11.76 17.29
N PRO A 309 -11.50 -11.62 15.96
CA PRO A 309 -12.44 -10.69 15.34
C PRO A 309 -13.89 -10.98 15.71
N VAL A 310 -14.29 -12.25 15.73
CA VAL A 310 -15.65 -12.68 16.12
C VAL A 310 -15.89 -12.43 17.60
N TYR A 311 -14.92 -12.75 18.45
CA TYR A 311 -14.98 -12.48 19.88
C TYR A 311 -15.14 -10.98 20.18
N LYS A 312 -14.34 -10.13 19.51
CA LYS A 312 -14.43 -8.66 19.60
C LYS A 312 -15.78 -8.15 19.14
N ALA A 313 -16.28 -8.63 18.00
CA ALA A 313 -17.58 -8.21 17.48
C ALA A 313 -18.73 -8.49 18.47
N ARG A 314 -18.67 -9.61 19.22
CA ARG A 314 -19.66 -9.93 20.26
C ARG A 314 -19.61 -9.00 21.47
N ARG A 315 -18.43 -8.44 21.80
CA ARG A 315 -18.24 -7.51 22.92
C ARG A 315 -18.39 -6.04 22.54
N GLY A 316 -18.55 -5.75 21.24
CA GLY A 316 -18.54 -4.41 20.70
C GLY A 316 -17.11 -3.92 20.40
N PHE A 317 -16.94 -3.29 19.25
CA PHE A 317 -15.74 -2.51 18.97
C PHE A 317 -15.85 -1.17 19.69
N LYS A 318 -14.76 -0.69 20.31
CA LYS A 318 -14.71 0.70 20.76
C LYS A 318 -14.91 1.60 19.55
N ASP A 319 -15.68 2.68 19.69
CA ASP A 319 -15.91 3.64 18.62
C ASP A 319 -14.56 4.11 18.08
N LEU A 320 -14.21 3.58 16.90
CA LEU A 320 -13.15 4.13 16.09
C LEU A 320 -13.69 5.49 15.67
N ALA A 321 -13.14 6.56 16.25
CA ALA A 321 -13.41 7.93 15.81
C ALA A 321 -13.54 7.92 14.29
N GLU A 322 -14.74 8.31 13.82
CA GLU A 322 -15.23 8.10 12.46
C GLU A 322 -14.10 8.14 11.45
N SER A 323 -13.90 7.05 10.72
CA SER A 323 -12.98 7.05 9.59
C SER A 323 -13.50 8.08 8.60
N ASN A 324 -12.90 9.29 8.59
CA ASN A 324 -13.12 10.39 7.64
C ASN A 324 -14.26 10.08 6.67
N THR A 325 -15.51 10.33 7.08
CA THR A 325 -16.68 10.17 6.24
C THR A 325 -16.40 10.97 4.97
N LEU A 326 -16.08 10.27 3.88
CA LEU A 326 -15.79 10.92 2.62
C LEU A 326 -17.05 11.68 2.23
N HIS A 327 -16.94 13.00 2.18
CA HIS A 327 -18.05 13.90 1.85
C HIS A 327 -18.63 13.54 0.47
N ALA A 328 -19.86 14.03 0.22
CA ALA A 328 -20.62 13.84 -1.02
C ALA A 328 -19.81 14.20 -2.28
N ASP A 329 -20.28 13.83 -3.47
CA ASP A 329 -19.67 14.05 -4.80
C ASP A 329 -19.52 15.54 -5.19
N ALA A 330 -19.13 16.41 -4.25
CA ALA A 330 -18.60 17.73 -4.58
C ALA A 330 -17.25 17.52 -5.28
N ASP A 331 -17.03 18.24 -6.38
CA ASP A 331 -15.76 18.30 -7.09
C ASP A 331 -14.59 18.46 -6.11
N GLN A 332 -13.90 17.35 -5.80
CA GLN A 332 -12.75 17.37 -4.92
C GLN A 332 -11.61 18.04 -5.65
N GLN A 333 -11.43 19.34 -5.40
CA GLN A 333 -10.23 20.05 -5.79
C GLN A 333 -9.08 19.57 -4.90
N ILE A 334 -7.96 19.21 -5.53
CA ILE A 334 -6.77 18.77 -4.84
C ILE A 334 -6.09 19.99 -4.23
N ASP A 335 -6.32 20.21 -2.94
CA ASP A 335 -5.62 21.26 -2.21
C ASP A 335 -4.21 20.79 -1.81
N ILE A 336 -3.18 21.33 -2.46
CA ILE A 336 -1.78 21.02 -2.17
C ILE A 336 -1.19 21.82 -1.01
N SER A 337 -1.92 22.83 -0.50
CA SER A 337 -1.45 23.72 0.56
C SER A 337 -1.63 23.15 1.97
N ARG A 338 -2.50 22.14 2.11
CA ARG A 338 -2.83 21.54 3.41
C ARG A 338 -1.97 20.32 3.73
N ILE A 339 -1.51 20.21 4.98
CA ILE A 339 -0.89 18.99 5.50
C ILE A 339 -1.98 17.92 5.65
N LYS A 340 -1.98 16.92 4.77
CA LYS A 340 -2.97 15.84 4.76
C LYS A 340 -2.45 14.60 5.48
N SER A 341 -3.37 13.87 6.11
CA SER A 341 -3.08 12.51 6.58
C SER A 341 -2.75 11.58 5.40
N SER A 342 -2.09 10.45 5.66
CA SER A 342 -1.82 9.44 4.62
C SER A 342 -3.09 9.00 3.89
N GLY A 343 -4.23 8.94 4.59
CA GLY A 343 -5.52 8.63 3.98
C GLY A 343 -6.05 9.75 3.08
N GLY A 344 -5.78 11.02 3.42
CA GLY A 344 -6.10 12.18 2.58
C GLY A 344 -5.25 12.22 1.32
N LEU A 345 -3.93 12.06 1.45
CA LEU A 345 -3.00 11.97 0.31
C LEU A 345 -3.43 10.85 -0.65
N PHE A 346 -3.74 9.67 -0.12
CA PHE A 346 -4.23 8.56 -0.94
C PHE A 346 -5.53 8.92 -1.68
N ALA A 347 -6.47 9.64 -1.05
CA ALA A 347 -7.69 10.11 -1.72
C ALA A 347 -7.35 10.98 -2.93
N ASP A 348 -6.51 11.99 -2.71
CA ASP A 348 -6.12 12.96 -3.73
C ASP A 348 -5.41 12.28 -4.89
N THR A 349 -4.54 11.31 -4.60
CA THR A 349 -3.86 10.51 -5.63
C THR A 349 -4.88 9.84 -6.56
N PHE A 350 -5.93 9.23 -6.03
CA PHE A 350 -6.97 8.63 -6.87
C PHE A 350 -7.79 9.66 -7.64
N VAL A 351 -8.11 10.81 -7.02
CA VAL A 351 -8.81 11.90 -7.71
C VAL A 351 -7.97 12.41 -8.88
N TRP A 352 -6.67 12.59 -8.66
CA TRP A 352 -5.72 13.00 -9.69
C TRP A 352 -5.65 11.98 -10.83
N TYR A 353 -5.45 10.70 -10.52
CA TYR A 353 -5.43 9.63 -11.52
C TYR A 353 -6.70 9.60 -12.35
N ARG A 354 -7.88 9.83 -11.73
CA ARG A 354 -9.16 9.93 -12.45
C ARG A 354 -9.19 11.14 -13.38
N GLN A 355 -8.85 12.33 -12.87
CA GLN A 355 -8.85 13.57 -13.65
C GLN A 355 -7.90 13.48 -14.86
N GLN A 356 -6.79 12.76 -14.71
CA GLN A 356 -5.77 12.59 -15.76
C GLN A 356 -5.86 11.28 -16.52
N LEU A 357 -6.91 10.46 -16.33
CA LEU A 357 -6.97 9.10 -16.89
C LEU A 357 -6.83 9.10 -18.43
N SER A 358 -7.48 10.04 -19.11
CA SER A 358 -7.38 10.17 -20.58
C SER A 358 -5.97 10.56 -21.03
N THR A 359 -5.33 11.50 -20.31
CA THR A 359 -3.94 11.91 -20.56
C THR A 359 -2.98 10.73 -20.34
N ILE A 360 -3.15 9.99 -19.23
CA ILE A 360 -2.36 8.80 -18.90
C ILE A 360 -2.51 7.76 -20.01
N LEU A 361 -3.75 7.36 -20.34
CA LEU A 361 -4.01 6.34 -21.35
C LEU A 361 -3.48 6.72 -22.72
N ARG A 362 -3.68 7.98 -23.15
CA ARG A 362 -3.16 8.48 -24.42
C ARG A 362 -1.63 8.45 -24.45
N ASN A 363 -0.98 8.99 -23.42
CA ASN A 363 0.48 9.05 -23.38
C ASN A 363 1.09 7.65 -23.28
N SER A 364 0.50 6.75 -22.49
CA SER A 364 0.89 5.34 -22.40
C SER A 364 0.72 4.61 -23.74
N ALA A 365 -0.38 4.83 -24.46
CA ALA A 365 -0.59 4.25 -25.79
C ALA A 365 0.41 4.80 -26.82
N LEU A 366 0.70 6.11 -26.79
CA LEU A 366 1.72 6.72 -27.64
C LEU A 366 3.12 6.17 -27.35
N ALA A 367 3.48 6.03 -26.06
CA ALA A 367 4.77 5.47 -25.66
C ALA A 367 4.89 3.98 -26.06
N ALA A 368 3.82 3.20 -25.89
CA ALA A 368 3.77 1.81 -26.33
C ALA A 368 3.89 1.70 -27.87
N GLY A 369 3.18 2.56 -28.62
CA GLY A 369 3.29 2.62 -30.08
C GLY A 369 4.69 3.01 -30.54
N ALA A 370 5.30 4.02 -29.89
CA ALA A 370 6.68 4.43 -30.17
C ALA A 370 7.69 3.34 -29.83
N PHE A 371 7.49 2.62 -28.72
CA PHE A 371 8.29 1.45 -28.36
C PHE A 371 8.21 0.38 -29.44
N CYS A 372 7.01 -0.06 -29.82
CA CYS A 372 6.84 -1.07 -30.85
C CYS A 372 7.44 -0.63 -32.19
N LEU A 373 7.27 0.63 -32.58
CA LEU A 373 7.83 1.17 -33.81
C LEU A 373 9.36 1.18 -33.78
N LEU A 374 9.98 1.64 -32.69
CA LEU A 374 11.44 1.68 -32.54
C LEU A 374 12.02 0.26 -32.48
N VAL A 375 11.46 -0.60 -31.64
CA VAL A 375 11.92 -1.98 -31.47
C VAL A 375 11.77 -2.79 -32.74
N PHE A 376 10.60 -2.77 -33.38
CA PHE A 376 10.38 -3.60 -34.56
C PHE A 376 11.02 -3.04 -35.84
N SER A 377 11.44 -1.77 -35.85
CA SER A 377 12.21 -1.20 -36.98
C SER A 377 13.72 -1.34 -36.83
N LEU A 378 14.25 -1.26 -35.60
CA LEU A 378 15.69 -1.25 -35.33
C LEU A 378 16.24 -2.63 -34.93
N ALA A 379 15.39 -3.52 -34.42
CA ALA A 379 15.85 -4.85 -34.03
C ALA A 379 16.06 -5.73 -35.26
N SER A 380 17.23 -6.39 -35.32
CA SER A 380 17.57 -7.34 -36.38
C SER A 380 16.80 -8.67 -36.30
N PRO A 381 16.53 -9.25 -35.10
CA PRO A 381 15.67 -10.42 -34.97
C PRO A 381 14.19 -10.09 -35.20
N SER A 382 13.40 -11.10 -35.57
CA SER A 382 11.96 -10.94 -35.67
C SER A 382 11.34 -10.67 -34.28
N PRO A 383 10.23 -9.91 -34.18
CA PRO A 383 9.56 -9.63 -32.90
C PRO A 383 9.23 -10.88 -32.06
N ALA A 384 8.90 -11.98 -32.74
CA ALA A 384 8.60 -13.27 -32.10
C ALA A 384 9.84 -13.94 -31.48
N GLU A 385 11.04 -13.63 -31.98
CA GLU A 385 12.31 -14.10 -31.39
C GLU A 385 12.77 -13.23 -30.21
N LEU A 386 12.44 -11.94 -30.22
CA LEU A 386 12.77 -11.03 -29.12
C LEU A 386 11.87 -11.21 -27.90
N TYR A 387 10.58 -11.46 -28.14
CA TYR A 387 9.57 -11.53 -27.09
C TYR A 387 8.88 -12.88 -27.14
N PRO A 388 9.40 -13.90 -26.46
CA PRO A 388 8.66 -15.14 -26.26
C PRO A 388 7.42 -14.83 -25.44
N TYR A 389 6.26 -15.32 -25.89
CA TYR A 389 5.00 -15.22 -25.15
C TYR A 389 4.68 -16.62 -24.62
N PRO A 390 4.92 -16.88 -23.33
CA PRO A 390 4.57 -18.16 -22.73
C PRO A 390 3.06 -18.37 -22.81
N ASN A 391 2.64 -19.61 -23.04
CA ASN A 391 1.22 -19.99 -23.09
C ASN A 391 0.56 -20.04 -21.70
N GLU A 392 1.34 -19.86 -20.64
CA GLU A 392 0.88 -19.91 -19.26
C GLU A 392 0.17 -18.64 -18.83
N LEU A 393 -0.82 -18.79 -17.94
CA LEU A 393 -1.53 -17.67 -17.34
C LEU A 393 -0.52 -16.81 -16.56
N PHE A 394 -0.31 -15.57 -17.01
CA PHE A 394 0.71 -14.64 -16.50
C PHE A 394 2.18 -15.04 -16.75
N GLY A 395 2.48 -16.05 -17.57
CA GLY A 395 3.87 -16.38 -17.94
C GLY A 395 4.61 -15.20 -18.61
N THR A 396 3.85 -14.28 -19.20
CA THR A 396 4.36 -12.98 -19.69
C THR A 396 5.02 -12.13 -18.61
N LEU A 397 4.71 -12.32 -17.32
CA LEU A 397 5.39 -11.63 -16.21
C LEU A 397 6.80 -12.17 -15.96
N GLU A 398 7.07 -13.43 -16.27
CA GLU A 398 8.38 -14.05 -16.07
C GLU A 398 9.39 -13.59 -17.14
N VAL A 399 8.89 -13.41 -18.36
CA VAL A 399 9.66 -12.85 -19.48
C VAL A 399 9.68 -11.33 -19.47
N LEU A 400 8.98 -10.66 -18.55
CA LEU A 400 8.96 -9.20 -18.45
C LEU A 400 10.36 -8.54 -18.38
N PRO A 401 11.38 -9.15 -17.74
CA PRO A 401 12.75 -8.62 -17.79
C PRO A 401 13.33 -8.53 -19.21
N THR A 402 12.97 -9.44 -20.12
CA THR A 402 13.43 -9.39 -21.53
C THR A 402 12.90 -8.16 -22.26
N PHE A 403 11.79 -7.61 -21.77
CA PHE A 403 11.26 -6.33 -22.24
C PHE A 403 12.18 -5.16 -21.94
N PHE A 404 13.03 -5.23 -20.92
CA PHE A 404 13.94 -4.15 -20.52
C PHE A 404 15.39 -4.42 -20.92
N LEU A 405 15.80 -5.69 -20.88
CA LEU A 405 17.17 -6.13 -21.08
C LEU A 405 17.19 -7.34 -22.01
N HIS A 406 17.82 -7.21 -23.18
CA HIS A 406 18.01 -8.31 -24.09
C HIS A 406 19.39 -8.24 -24.75
N GLU A 407 20.14 -9.34 -24.74
CA GLU A 407 21.52 -9.39 -25.27
C GLU A 407 21.63 -8.94 -26.74
N ARG A 408 20.62 -9.23 -27.57
CA ARG A 408 20.58 -8.87 -29.00
C ARG A 408 20.07 -7.45 -29.27
N ALA A 409 19.61 -6.76 -28.25
CA ALA A 409 19.12 -5.38 -28.32
C ALA A 409 19.70 -4.57 -27.16
N ALA A 410 21.03 -4.44 -27.11
CA ALA A 410 21.72 -3.73 -26.03
C ALA A 410 21.31 -2.24 -25.89
N TRP A 411 20.66 -1.67 -26.90
CA TRP A 411 20.14 -0.30 -26.90
C TRP A 411 18.75 -0.15 -26.25
N LEU A 412 18.05 -1.25 -25.96
CA LEU A 412 16.70 -1.24 -25.37
C LEU A 412 16.60 -0.37 -24.09
N PRO A 413 17.57 -0.42 -23.15
CA PRO A 413 17.53 0.41 -21.95
C PRO A 413 17.51 1.90 -22.24
N LEU A 414 18.25 2.36 -23.26
CA LEU A 414 18.27 3.78 -23.66
C LEU A 414 16.91 4.22 -24.19
N VAL A 415 16.26 3.37 -24.99
CA VAL A 415 14.92 3.64 -25.51
C VAL A 415 13.90 3.69 -24.37
N HIS A 416 13.97 2.77 -23.40
CA HIS A 416 13.13 2.82 -22.21
C HIS A 416 13.35 4.07 -21.37
N ILE A 417 14.59 4.50 -21.15
CA ILE A 417 14.88 5.74 -20.43
C ILE A 417 14.22 6.94 -21.10
N LEU A 418 14.34 7.06 -22.42
CA LEU A 418 13.73 8.16 -23.18
C LEU A 418 12.20 8.12 -23.12
N LEU A 419 11.60 6.94 -23.31
CA LEU A 419 10.14 6.77 -23.27
C LEU A 419 9.57 7.04 -21.87
N PHE A 420 10.21 6.51 -20.82
CA PHE A 420 9.78 6.76 -19.44
C PHE A 420 10.01 8.20 -19.01
N ALA A 421 11.09 8.86 -19.44
CA ALA A 421 11.29 10.28 -19.21
C ALA A 421 10.20 11.12 -19.90
N GLY A 422 9.85 10.78 -21.15
CA GLY A 422 8.76 11.42 -21.88
C GLY A 422 7.40 11.22 -21.22
N LEU A 423 7.10 9.98 -20.79
CA LEU A 423 5.90 9.65 -20.03
C LEU A 423 5.83 10.42 -18.71
N ALA A 424 6.91 10.41 -17.93
CA ALA A 424 7.01 11.14 -16.66
C ALA A 424 6.78 12.63 -16.89
N TYR A 425 7.47 13.24 -17.87
CA TYR A 425 7.27 14.65 -18.20
C TYR A 425 5.81 14.96 -18.57
N GLY A 426 5.20 14.16 -19.44
CA GLY A 426 3.80 14.32 -19.83
C GLY A 426 2.81 14.15 -18.66
N LEU A 427 3.14 13.32 -17.68
CA LEU A 427 2.35 13.09 -16.47
C LEU A 427 2.53 14.19 -15.42
N TYR A 428 3.72 14.78 -15.28
CA TYR A 428 3.98 15.85 -14.32
C TYR A 428 3.50 17.22 -14.80
N GLN A 429 3.40 17.44 -16.11
CA GLN A 429 2.90 18.71 -16.68
C GLN A 429 1.55 19.17 -16.10
N PRO A 430 0.52 18.31 -15.96
CA PRO A 430 -0.73 18.67 -15.29
C PRO A 430 -0.59 19.01 -13.81
N LEU A 431 0.33 18.37 -13.07
CA LEU A 431 0.57 18.65 -11.64
C LEU A 431 1.12 20.06 -11.43
N LEU A 432 2.00 20.51 -12.33
CA LEU A 432 2.56 21.86 -12.30
C LEU A 432 1.54 22.97 -12.58
N LYS A 433 0.36 22.62 -13.12
CA LYS A 433 -0.72 23.55 -13.44
C LYS A 433 -1.81 23.61 -12.37
N LEU A 434 -1.67 22.86 -11.28
CA LEU A 434 -2.62 22.94 -10.17
C LEU A 434 -2.50 24.31 -9.49
N PRO A 435 -3.63 24.99 -9.20
CA PRO A 435 -3.62 26.31 -8.59
C PRO A 435 -2.99 26.27 -7.19
N VAL A 436 -2.09 27.22 -6.91
CA VAL A 436 -1.50 27.44 -5.58
C VAL A 436 -2.32 28.53 -4.88
N PRO A 437 -3.03 28.23 -3.77
CA PRO A 437 -3.77 29.25 -3.03
C PRO A 437 -2.82 30.33 -2.50
N GLY A 438 -3.11 31.61 -2.78
CA GLY A 438 -2.24 32.75 -2.46
C GLY A 438 -1.45 33.31 -3.65
N GLN A 439 -1.45 32.62 -4.79
CA GLN A 439 -1.21 33.24 -6.10
C GLN A 439 -2.56 33.52 -6.75
N GLU A 440 -3.31 34.48 -6.20
CA GLU A 440 -4.15 35.24 -7.12
C GLU A 440 -3.19 35.84 -8.15
N GLU A 441 -3.38 35.50 -9.43
CA GLU A 441 -2.81 36.32 -10.49
C GLU A 441 -3.22 37.75 -10.12
N VAL A 442 -2.23 38.58 -9.80
CA VAL A 442 -2.39 40.02 -9.88
C VAL A 442 -2.58 40.30 -11.37
N THR A 443 -3.78 40.01 -11.88
CA THR A 443 -4.30 40.61 -13.10
C THR A 443 -4.38 42.08 -12.77
N LEU A 444 -3.26 42.79 -12.98
CA LEU A 444 -3.28 44.23 -13.15
C LEU A 444 -4.31 44.48 -14.25
N GLN A 445 -5.51 44.92 -13.85
CA GLN A 445 -6.49 45.40 -14.78
C GLN A 445 -5.80 46.43 -15.69
N PRO A 446 -5.95 46.36 -17.03
CA PRO A 446 -5.39 47.34 -17.93
C PRO A 446 -6.22 48.62 -17.87
N ARG A 447 -6.14 49.33 -16.74
CA ARG A 447 -6.72 50.67 -16.56
C ARG A 447 -5.75 51.54 -15.78
N ALA A 448 -4.76 52.06 -16.50
CA ALA A 448 -4.19 53.40 -16.38
C ALA A 448 -2.77 53.46 -16.97
N VAL A 449 -2.66 53.31 -18.28
CA VAL A 449 -1.52 53.88 -19.03
C VAL A 449 -2.12 54.85 -20.03
N PRO A 450 -2.25 56.13 -19.65
CA PRO A 450 -1.55 57.13 -20.44
C PRO A 450 -1.11 58.33 -19.57
N LEU A 451 -0.14 58.15 -18.66
CA LEU A 451 0.53 59.31 -18.04
C LEU A 451 2.07 59.20 -17.98
N LEU A 452 2.67 58.01 -18.19
CA LEU A 452 4.13 57.88 -18.19
C LEU A 452 4.81 58.10 -19.56
N LYS A 453 4.05 58.18 -20.66
CA LYS A 453 4.61 58.45 -22.01
C LYS A 453 4.87 59.93 -22.31
N LEU A 454 4.46 60.85 -21.42
CA LEU A 454 4.73 62.28 -21.56
C LEU A 454 5.94 62.77 -20.74
N ALA A 455 6.50 61.93 -19.86
CA ALA A 455 7.62 62.34 -18.97
C ALA A 455 9.01 61.89 -19.46
N ILE A 456 9.11 61.07 -20.50
CA ILE A 456 10.39 60.50 -20.98
C ILE A 456 10.72 60.97 -22.42
N GLY A 457 9.82 61.69 -23.09
CA GLY A 457 10.02 62.20 -24.47
C GLY A 457 10.60 63.61 -24.60
N GLY A 458 10.98 64.27 -23.50
CA GLY A 458 11.39 65.69 -23.49
C GLY A 458 12.84 65.98 -23.11
N ALA A 459 13.67 64.98 -22.81
CA ALA A 459 15.00 65.18 -22.23
C ALA A 459 16.16 64.65 -23.09
N LEU A 460 15.99 64.59 -24.42
CA LEU A 460 17.04 64.13 -25.36
C LEU A 460 17.26 65.06 -26.56
N LEU A 461 16.94 66.35 -26.42
CA LEU A 461 17.36 67.40 -27.35
C LEU A 461 17.75 68.66 -26.57
N THR A 462 18.99 68.71 -26.08
CA THR A 462 19.86 69.89 -25.84
C THR A 462 21.00 69.51 -24.89
N GLY A 463 22.25 69.66 -25.34
CA GLY A 463 23.45 69.59 -24.50
C GLY A 463 24.39 68.44 -24.82
#